data_AF-H0AA64-F1
#
_entry.id   AF-H0AA64-F1
#
_cell.length_a   1.000
_cell.length_b   1.000
_cell.length_c   1.000
_cell.angle_alpha   90.00
_cell.angle_beta   90.00
_cell.angle_gamma   90.00
#
_symmetry.space_group_name_H-M   'P 1'
#
loop_
_entity.id
_entity.type
_entity.pdbx_description
1 polymer ?
#
loop_
_entity_poly.entity_id
_entity_poly.type
_entity_poly.pdbx_seq_one_letter_code
_entity_poly.pdbx_strand_id
1 'polypeptide(L)'
;EAKNAIETGIEKQGWKKTEKQLKQSENKQASNIKALNEQNKFFSYDLEEDSIKIDLHQDLEATASQYYDKAKESESKMENAEKALEKTEDEIESLGEEDIELEEVMEDKSEKRSKKWFEKYRWFYSSDGYLVCLGRDAQTNEMLVKKHTDSEDLYLHADFDGAPSTVIKDGQEAPESTLEEAAKASVSFTKAWK
;
A
#
# COMPACT_ATOMS: atom_id res chain seq x y z
N GLU A 1 -24.90 45.71 5.68
CA GLU A 1 -26.03 46.25 6.47
C GLU A 1 -26.38 45.39 7.68
N ALA A 2 -26.70 44.11 7.51
CA ALA A 2 -27.01 43.20 8.63
C ALA A 2 -25.88 43.09 9.69
N LYS A 3 -24.60 42.96 9.26
CA LYS A 3 -23.43 42.92 10.16
C LYS A 3 -23.36 44.15 11.07
N ASN A 4 -23.38 45.34 10.48
CA ASN A 4 -23.30 46.62 11.19
C ASN A 4 -24.48 46.81 12.16
N ALA A 5 -25.67 46.33 11.81
CA ALA A 5 -26.85 46.38 12.67
C ALA A 5 -26.70 45.49 13.93
N ILE A 6 -26.09 44.31 13.77
CA ILE A 6 -25.79 43.39 14.89
C ILE A 6 -24.70 43.98 15.78
N GLU A 7 -23.62 44.49 15.21
CA GLU A 7 -22.53 45.15 15.97
C GLU A 7 -23.06 46.32 16.81
N THR A 8 -23.85 47.20 16.18
CA THR A 8 -24.46 48.35 16.86
C THR A 8 -25.45 47.91 17.96
N GLY A 9 -26.19 46.81 17.74
CA GLY A 9 -27.11 46.24 18.73
C GLY A 9 -26.37 45.67 19.94
N ILE A 10 -25.30 44.92 19.70
CA ILE A 10 -24.45 44.33 20.74
C ILE A 10 -23.81 45.44 21.59
N GLU A 11 -23.27 46.48 20.97
CA GLU A 11 -22.65 47.61 21.68
C GLU A 11 -23.63 48.39 22.56
N LYS A 12 -24.87 48.59 22.08
CA LYS A 12 -25.87 49.42 22.79
C LYS A 12 -26.67 48.66 23.84
N GLN A 13 -26.97 47.38 23.60
CA GLN A 13 -27.96 46.64 24.41
C GLN A 13 -27.43 45.30 24.95
N GLY A 14 -26.24 44.88 24.53
CA GLY A 14 -25.64 43.60 24.91
C GLY A 14 -26.23 42.41 24.14
N TRP A 15 -25.48 41.30 24.14
CA TRP A 15 -25.76 40.09 23.35
C TRP A 15 -27.16 39.51 23.59
N LYS A 16 -27.55 39.33 24.86
CA LYS A 16 -28.84 38.72 25.23
C LYS A 16 -30.07 39.52 24.77
N LYS A 17 -29.98 40.86 24.76
CA LYS A 17 -31.10 41.70 24.29
C LYS A 17 -31.16 41.74 22.76
N THR A 18 -30.00 41.77 22.12
CA THR A 18 -29.88 41.76 20.65
C THR A 18 -30.40 40.45 20.06
N GLU A 19 -30.08 39.31 20.68
CA GLU A 19 -30.62 38.01 20.26
C GLU A 19 -32.15 37.94 20.38
N LYS A 20 -32.70 38.49 21.48
CA LYS A 20 -34.15 38.54 21.70
C LYS A 20 -34.86 39.44 20.69
N GLN A 21 -34.25 40.56 20.30
CA GLN A 21 -34.76 41.46 19.26
C GLN A 21 -34.68 40.85 17.86
N LEU A 22 -33.60 40.12 17.56
CA LEU A 22 -33.46 39.39 16.29
C LEU A 22 -34.59 38.35 16.14
N LYS A 23 -34.93 37.62 17.22
CA LYS A 23 -36.04 36.66 17.24
C LYS A 23 -37.44 37.29 17.15
N GLN A 24 -37.58 38.56 17.56
CA GLN A 24 -38.85 39.29 17.55
C GLN A 24 -39.03 40.18 16.32
N SER A 25 -38.00 40.30 15.49
CA SER A 25 -37.96 41.17 14.32
C SER A 25 -38.59 40.47 13.10
N GLU A 26 -39.57 41.11 12.47
CA GLU A 26 -40.17 40.66 11.19
C GLU A 26 -39.36 41.05 9.94
N ASN A 27 -38.16 41.62 10.11
CA ASN A 27 -37.32 42.02 8.99
C ASN A 27 -36.70 40.78 8.30
N LYS A 28 -36.80 40.70 6.96
CA LYS A 28 -36.20 39.62 6.15
C LYS A 28 -34.71 39.41 6.40
N GLN A 29 -33.95 40.47 6.67
CA GLN A 29 -32.52 40.33 6.98
C GLN A 29 -32.26 39.73 8.37
N ALA A 30 -33.17 39.93 9.31
CA ALA A 30 -33.08 39.35 10.66
C ALA A 30 -33.54 37.90 10.69
N SER A 31 -34.55 37.52 9.89
CA SER A 31 -35.02 36.14 9.78
C SER A 31 -33.97 35.20 9.19
N ASN A 32 -33.06 35.71 8.36
CA ASN A 32 -31.98 34.92 7.77
C ASN A 32 -30.83 34.67 8.77
N ILE A 33 -30.84 35.29 9.96
CA ILE A 33 -29.82 35.06 10.99
C ILE A 33 -30.29 33.93 11.91
N LYS A 34 -29.76 32.72 11.69
CA LYS A 34 -30.19 31.52 12.42
C LYS A 34 -29.52 31.32 13.77
N ALA A 35 -28.26 31.73 13.91
CA ALA A 35 -27.49 31.54 15.14
C ALA A 35 -26.55 32.73 15.38
N LEU A 36 -26.45 33.14 16.65
CA LEU A 36 -25.53 34.15 17.13
C LEU A 36 -24.69 33.52 18.26
N ASN A 37 -23.38 33.45 18.09
CA ASN A 37 -22.48 32.85 19.07
C ASN A 37 -21.69 33.94 19.80
N GLU A 38 -21.93 34.10 21.11
CA GLU A 38 -21.27 35.11 21.94
C GLU A 38 -19.80 34.80 22.23
N GLN A 39 -19.44 33.51 22.37
CA GLN A 39 -18.07 33.10 22.73
C GLN A 39 -17.10 33.31 21.57
N ASN A 40 -17.51 32.90 20.37
CA ASN A 40 -16.70 32.97 19.16
C ASN A 40 -17.05 34.17 18.27
N LYS A 41 -18.01 34.99 18.70
CA LYS A 41 -18.44 36.25 18.08
C LYS A 41 -18.69 36.18 16.57
N PHE A 42 -19.38 35.14 16.15
CA PHE A 42 -19.87 35.00 14.78
C PHE A 42 -21.39 34.88 14.75
N PHE A 43 -21.99 35.15 13.60
CA PHE A 43 -23.37 34.79 13.31
C PHE A 43 -23.46 33.93 12.05
N SER A 44 -24.46 33.04 11.98
CA SER A 44 -24.74 32.28 10.77
C SER A 44 -25.85 32.97 9.98
N TYR A 45 -25.55 33.31 8.73
CA TYR A 45 -26.50 33.87 7.79
C TYR A 45 -26.94 32.79 6.81
N ASP A 46 -28.24 32.56 6.74
CA ASP A 46 -28.85 31.63 5.81
C ASP A 46 -29.02 32.29 4.45
N LEU A 47 -28.34 31.74 3.45
CA LEU A 47 -28.66 31.91 2.05
C LEU A 47 -29.53 30.74 1.62
N GLU A 48 -30.33 30.92 0.57
CA GLU A 48 -31.40 30.01 0.17
C GLU A 48 -30.97 28.53 0.10
N GLU A 49 -29.72 28.25 -0.31
CA GLU A 49 -29.17 26.91 -0.41
C GLU A 49 -28.07 26.59 0.61
N ASP A 50 -27.51 27.58 1.31
CA ASP A 50 -26.34 27.41 2.18
C ASP A 50 -26.32 28.37 3.37
N SER A 51 -25.76 27.94 4.50
CA SER A 51 -25.54 28.82 5.66
C SER A 51 -24.09 29.26 5.76
N ILE A 52 -23.84 30.57 5.70
CA ILE A 52 -22.49 31.15 5.82
C ILE A 52 -22.27 31.61 7.26
N LYS A 53 -21.10 31.29 7.83
CA LYS A 53 -20.65 31.88 9.10
C LYS A 53 -19.92 33.18 8.82
N ILE A 54 -20.40 34.27 9.40
CA ILE A 54 -19.81 35.60 9.29
C ILE A 54 -19.25 36.00 10.65
N ASP A 55 -17.94 36.24 10.70
CA ASP A 55 -17.26 36.70 11.90
C ASP A 55 -17.52 38.21 12.10
N LEU A 56 -17.86 38.61 13.33
CA LEU A 56 -18.09 40.02 13.65
C LEU A 56 -16.77 40.79 13.77
N HIS A 57 -15.65 40.11 14.02
CA HIS A 57 -14.32 40.73 14.15
C HIS A 57 -13.59 40.98 12.83
N GLN A 58 -14.10 40.46 11.72
CA GLN A 58 -13.47 40.59 10.42
C GLN A 58 -14.34 41.40 9.47
N ASP A 59 -13.70 42.08 8.53
CA ASP A 59 -14.42 42.76 7.45
C ASP A 59 -15.16 41.74 6.57
N LEU A 60 -16.26 42.18 5.98
CA LEU A 60 -17.10 41.32 5.16
C LEU A 60 -16.32 40.84 3.92
N GLU A 61 -15.48 41.71 3.37
CA GLU A 61 -14.57 41.46 2.27
C GLU A 61 -13.51 40.40 2.62
N ALA A 62 -13.00 40.44 3.85
CA ALA A 62 -12.05 39.44 4.36
C ALA A 62 -12.74 38.08 4.52
N THR A 63 -13.98 38.07 5.02
CA THR A 63 -14.80 36.86 5.11
C THR A 63 -15.07 36.27 3.72
N ALA A 64 -15.48 37.09 2.75
CA ALA A 64 -15.71 36.67 1.37
C ALA A 64 -14.45 36.08 0.72
N SER A 65 -13.29 36.71 0.92
CA SER A 65 -12.01 36.21 0.41
C SER A 65 -11.66 34.84 0.98
N GLN A 66 -11.86 34.62 2.29
CA GLN A 66 -11.61 33.31 2.90
C GLN A 66 -12.52 32.20 2.35
N TYR A 67 -13.78 32.48 2.09
CA TYR A 67 -14.68 31.51 1.48
C TYR A 67 -14.27 31.20 0.03
N TYR A 68 -13.83 32.21 -0.71
CA TYR A 68 -13.28 32.02 -2.06
C TYR A 68 -12.02 31.14 -2.05
N ASP A 69 -11.07 31.42 -1.15
CA ASP A 69 -9.86 30.62 -1.01
C ASP A 69 -10.17 29.17 -0.61
N LYS A 70 -11.12 28.97 0.32
CA LYS A 70 -11.60 27.63 0.70
C LYS A 70 -12.27 26.89 -0.44
N ALA A 71 -13.06 27.58 -1.27
CA ALA A 71 -13.69 26.99 -2.44
C ALA A 71 -12.62 26.51 -3.43
N LYS A 72 -11.63 27.37 -3.73
CA LYS A 72 -10.50 27.03 -4.60
C LYS A 72 -9.64 25.87 -4.07
N GLU A 73 -9.38 25.84 -2.75
CA GLU A 73 -8.66 24.73 -2.13
C GLU A 73 -9.48 23.43 -2.23
N SER A 74 -10.80 23.49 -2.08
CA SER A 74 -11.69 22.34 -2.20
C SER A 74 -11.73 21.82 -3.63
N GLU A 75 -11.81 22.70 -4.63
CA GLU A 75 -11.70 22.34 -6.06
C GLU A 75 -10.38 21.62 -6.36
N SER A 76 -9.25 22.16 -5.88
CA SER A 76 -7.94 21.53 -6.09
C SER A 76 -7.85 20.16 -5.40
N LYS A 77 -8.46 20.00 -4.22
CA LYS A 77 -8.53 18.69 -3.53
C LYS A 77 -9.39 17.69 -4.30
N MET A 78 -10.50 18.13 -4.90
CA MET A 78 -11.35 17.28 -5.74
C MET A 78 -10.58 16.81 -6.98
N GLU A 79 -9.93 17.71 -7.71
CA GLU A 79 -9.14 17.37 -8.90
C GLU A 79 -8.03 16.35 -8.56
N ASN A 80 -7.33 16.54 -7.45
CA ASN A 80 -6.29 15.61 -7.01
C ASN A 80 -6.86 14.25 -6.58
N ALA A 81 -8.04 14.23 -5.95
CA ALA A 81 -8.71 13.00 -5.58
C ALA A 81 -9.18 12.21 -6.81
N GLU A 82 -9.70 12.89 -7.84
CA GLU A 82 -10.07 12.28 -9.12
C GLU A 82 -8.86 11.65 -9.81
N LYS A 83 -7.73 12.36 -9.90
CA LYS A 83 -6.49 11.81 -10.46
C LYS A 83 -5.96 10.60 -9.68
N ALA A 84 -6.11 10.61 -8.35
CA ALA A 84 -5.70 9.48 -7.52
C ALA A 84 -6.61 8.26 -7.73
N LEU A 85 -7.91 8.49 -7.93
CA LEU A 85 -8.85 7.43 -8.28
C LEU A 85 -8.51 6.82 -9.64
N GLU A 86 -8.34 7.64 -10.68
CA GLU A 86 -7.96 7.18 -12.02
C GLU A 86 -6.69 6.32 -11.98
N LYS A 87 -5.63 6.79 -11.30
CA LYS A 87 -4.41 6.01 -11.13
C LYS A 87 -4.61 4.68 -10.39
N THR A 88 -5.52 4.66 -9.42
CA THR A 88 -5.83 3.43 -8.67
C THR A 88 -6.63 2.45 -9.53
N GLU A 89 -7.54 2.95 -10.35
CA GLU A 89 -8.30 2.14 -11.31
C GLU A 89 -7.38 1.52 -12.37
N ASP A 90 -6.45 2.31 -12.93
CA ASP A 90 -5.43 1.81 -13.87
C ASP A 90 -4.52 0.74 -13.23
N GLU A 91 -4.12 0.93 -11.96
CA GLU A 91 -3.33 -0.07 -11.21
C GLU A 91 -4.13 -1.36 -10.97
N ILE A 92 -5.44 -1.28 -10.69
CA ILE A 92 -6.30 -2.45 -10.53
C ILE A 92 -6.48 -3.20 -11.86
N GLU A 93 -6.68 -2.48 -12.96
CA GLU A 93 -6.85 -3.08 -14.29
C GLU A 93 -5.57 -3.80 -14.73
N SER A 94 -4.41 -3.15 -14.60
CA SER A 94 -3.11 -3.77 -14.92
C SER A 94 -2.78 -4.99 -14.05
N LEU A 95 -3.08 -4.96 -12.75
CA LEU A 95 -2.94 -6.15 -11.89
C LEU A 95 -3.89 -7.29 -12.30
N GLY A 96 -5.11 -6.95 -12.73
CA GLY A 96 -6.07 -7.95 -13.24
C GLY A 96 -5.58 -8.60 -14.54
N GLU A 97 -5.03 -7.82 -15.46
CA GLU A 97 -4.42 -8.34 -16.70
C GLU A 97 -3.20 -9.23 -16.41
N GLU A 98 -2.30 -8.82 -15.51
CA GLU A 98 -1.16 -9.63 -15.08
C GLU A 98 -1.59 -10.95 -14.41
N ASP A 99 -2.62 -10.91 -13.56
CA ASP A 99 -3.17 -12.12 -12.91
C ASP A 99 -3.78 -13.09 -13.94
N ILE A 100 -4.49 -12.58 -14.95
CA ILE A 100 -5.06 -13.39 -16.05
C ILE A 100 -3.93 -14.01 -16.89
N GLU A 101 -2.90 -13.25 -17.26
CA GLU A 101 -1.74 -13.78 -17.99
C GLU A 101 -0.99 -14.85 -17.18
N LEU A 102 -0.81 -14.63 -15.87
CA LEU A 102 -0.23 -15.61 -14.95
C LEU A 102 -1.08 -16.88 -14.87
N GLU A 103 -2.41 -16.74 -14.81
CA GLU A 103 -3.35 -17.86 -14.74
C GLU A 103 -3.37 -18.66 -16.05
N GLU A 104 -3.36 -18.03 -17.23
CA GLU A 104 -3.23 -18.70 -18.52
C GLU A 104 -1.88 -19.45 -18.67
N VAL A 105 -0.77 -18.81 -18.26
CA VAL A 105 0.57 -19.44 -18.25
C VAL A 105 0.65 -20.60 -17.24
N MET A 106 -0.19 -20.59 -16.20
CA MET A 106 -0.30 -21.65 -15.21
C MET A 106 -1.28 -22.76 -15.63
N GLU A 107 -2.36 -22.44 -16.35
CA GLU A 107 -3.31 -23.39 -16.92
C GLU A 107 -2.69 -24.21 -18.05
N ASP A 108 -1.84 -23.63 -18.89
CA ASP A 108 -1.06 -24.39 -19.89
C ASP A 108 -0.04 -25.35 -19.23
N LYS A 109 0.29 -25.13 -17.94
CA LYS A 109 1.08 -26.04 -17.10
C LYS A 109 0.24 -27.00 -16.26
N SER A 110 -1.09 -27.01 -16.42
CA SER A 110 -2.04 -27.74 -15.56
C SER A 110 -2.27 -29.21 -15.89
N GLU A 111 -1.57 -29.78 -16.89
CA GLU A 111 -1.16 -31.18 -16.77
C GLU A 111 -0.22 -31.27 -15.56
N LYS A 112 -0.78 -31.33 -14.35
CA LYS A 112 -0.08 -31.41 -13.06
C LYS A 112 0.70 -32.72 -13.02
N ARG A 113 1.84 -32.74 -13.70
CA ARG A 113 2.90 -33.72 -13.50
C ARG A 113 3.17 -33.77 -12.00
N SER A 114 3.11 -34.96 -11.42
CA SER A 114 3.53 -35.15 -10.03
C SER A 114 4.97 -34.65 -9.89
N LYS A 115 5.15 -33.50 -9.23
CA LYS A 115 6.47 -32.92 -9.00
C LYS A 115 7.34 -33.94 -8.27
N LYS A 116 8.52 -34.23 -8.81
CA LYS A 116 9.45 -35.14 -8.14
C LYS A 116 9.94 -34.48 -6.86
N TRP A 117 10.22 -35.29 -5.83
CA TRP A 117 10.60 -34.80 -4.50
C TRP A 117 11.83 -33.87 -4.52
N PHE A 118 12.73 -34.07 -5.49
CA PHE A 118 13.98 -33.32 -5.62
C PHE A 118 13.80 -31.94 -6.25
N GLU A 119 12.65 -31.64 -6.86
CA GLU A 119 12.39 -30.34 -7.51
C GLU A 119 12.35 -29.18 -6.51
N LYS A 120 12.14 -29.49 -5.22
CA LYS A 120 12.25 -28.53 -4.12
C LYS A 120 13.71 -28.15 -3.76
N TYR A 121 14.71 -28.78 -4.36
CA TYR A 121 16.13 -28.43 -4.26
C TYR A 121 16.66 -27.82 -5.57
N ARG A 122 17.88 -27.28 -5.58
CA ARG A 122 18.61 -27.10 -6.85
C ARG A 122 19.04 -28.49 -7.30
N TRP A 123 18.76 -28.87 -8.53
CA TRP A 123 19.07 -30.21 -8.98
C TRP A 123 19.47 -30.21 -10.46
N PHE A 124 20.28 -31.19 -10.83
CA PHE A 124 20.61 -31.49 -12.21
C PHE A 124 20.99 -32.98 -12.33
N TYR A 125 20.96 -33.49 -13.55
CA TYR A 125 21.58 -34.78 -13.85
C TYR A 125 23.01 -34.51 -14.35
N SER A 126 23.99 -35.21 -13.78
CA SER A 126 25.36 -35.14 -14.28
C SER A 126 25.45 -35.67 -15.71
N SER A 127 26.58 -35.42 -16.38
CA SER A 127 26.85 -35.98 -17.70
C SER A 127 26.75 -37.52 -17.74
N ASP A 128 27.04 -38.18 -16.61
CA ASP A 128 26.95 -39.63 -16.45
C ASP A 128 25.55 -40.12 -15.99
N GLY A 129 24.58 -39.21 -15.84
CA GLY A 129 23.19 -39.53 -15.52
C GLY A 129 22.84 -39.64 -14.04
N TYR A 130 23.74 -39.25 -13.13
CA TYR A 130 23.50 -39.26 -11.69
C TYR A 130 22.70 -38.03 -11.27
N LEU A 131 21.74 -38.19 -10.36
CA LEU A 131 20.98 -37.07 -9.82
C LEU A 131 21.78 -36.35 -8.75
N VAL A 132 22.11 -35.08 -8.99
CA VAL A 132 22.78 -34.21 -8.03
C VAL A 132 21.77 -33.21 -7.47
N CYS A 133 21.69 -33.11 -6.14
CA CYS A 133 20.81 -32.21 -5.41
C CYS A 133 21.62 -31.27 -4.51
N LEU A 134 21.30 -29.98 -4.49
CA LEU A 134 21.91 -28.96 -3.66
C LEU A 134 20.82 -28.18 -2.91
N GLY A 135 21.02 -27.97 -1.61
CA GLY A 135 20.08 -27.16 -0.84
C GLY A 135 20.10 -25.68 -1.24
N ARG A 136 18.97 -25.00 -1.01
CA ARG A 136 18.74 -23.61 -1.39
C ARG A 136 19.10 -22.62 -0.28
N ASP A 137 18.89 -23.06 0.95
CA ASP A 137 19.03 -22.34 2.21
C ASP A 137 19.35 -23.33 3.35
N ALA A 138 19.53 -22.82 4.57
CA ALA A 138 19.87 -23.65 5.73
C ALA A 138 18.81 -24.73 6.03
N GLN A 139 17.53 -24.43 5.88
CA GLN A 139 16.44 -25.35 6.18
C GLN A 139 16.34 -26.49 5.15
N THR A 140 16.51 -26.18 3.87
CA THR A 140 16.53 -27.16 2.78
C THR A 140 17.82 -27.96 2.77
N ASN A 141 18.97 -27.39 3.14
CA ASN A 141 20.21 -28.12 3.38
C ASN A 141 20.00 -29.22 4.44
N GLU A 142 19.49 -28.84 5.61
CA GLU A 142 19.22 -29.78 6.69
C GLU A 142 18.20 -30.85 6.27
N MET A 143 17.14 -30.46 5.57
CA MET A 143 16.14 -31.40 5.07
C MET A 143 16.72 -32.36 4.03
N LEU A 144 17.58 -31.89 3.13
CA LEU A 144 18.23 -32.72 2.12
C LEU A 144 19.07 -33.81 2.80
N VAL A 145 19.95 -33.42 3.73
CA VAL A 145 20.85 -34.34 4.43
C VAL A 145 20.09 -35.31 5.34
N LYS A 146 19.07 -34.84 6.07
CA LYS A 146 18.36 -35.68 7.04
C LYS A 146 17.31 -36.60 6.43
N LYS A 147 16.65 -36.19 5.34
CA LYS A 147 15.48 -36.92 4.80
C LYS A 147 15.71 -37.58 3.45
N HIS A 148 16.74 -37.18 2.70
CA HIS A 148 16.92 -37.59 1.30
C HIS A 148 18.34 -38.06 0.98
N THR A 149 19.17 -38.24 2.00
CA THR A 149 20.50 -38.87 1.91
C THR A 149 20.44 -40.27 2.52
N ASP A 150 20.76 -41.26 1.69
CA ASP A 150 20.83 -42.67 2.02
C ASP A 150 22.30 -43.14 2.08
N SER A 151 22.54 -44.39 2.48
CA SER A 151 23.91 -44.91 2.63
C SER A 151 24.67 -45.00 1.30
N GLU A 152 23.99 -45.21 0.18
CA GLU A 152 24.58 -45.35 -1.16
C GLU A 152 24.87 -43.99 -1.83
N ASP A 153 24.43 -42.90 -1.22
CA ASP A 153 24.65 -41.55 -1.72
C ASP A 153 26.01 -41.00 -1.30
N LEU A 154 26.47 -39.98 -2.03
CA LEU A 154 27.66 -39.22 -1.67
C LEU A 154 27.29 -37.79 -1.27
N TYR A 155 27.75 -37.38 -0.09
CA TYR A 155 27.59 -36.02 0.41
C TYR A 155 28.84 -35.18 0.15
N LEU A 156 28.64 -33.95 -0.35
CA LEU A 156 29.68 -32.96 -0.60
C LEU A 156 29.30 -31.61 0.01
N HIS A 157 30.33 -30.90 0.48
CA HIS A 157 30.22 -29.53 0.93
C HIS A 157 31.51 -28.80 0.58
N ALA A 158 31.41 -27.65 -0.07
CA ALA A 158 32.56 -26.82 -0.36
C ALA A 158 33.03 -26.10 0.92
N ASP A 159 34.34 -25.98 1.13
CA ASP A 159 34.91 -25.28 2.30
C ASP A 159 34.87 -23.75 2.12
N PHE A 160 33.66 -23.21 1.95
CA PHE A 160 33.38 -21.80 1.73
C PHE A 160 32.11 -21.35 2.46
N ASP A 161 32.09 -20.09 2.88
CA ASP A 161 30.95 -19.51 3.57
C ASP A 161 29.69 -19.50 2.71
N GLY A 162 28.63 -20.12 3.23
CA GLY A 162 27.35 -20.23 2.55
C GLY A 162 27.32 -21.24 1.41
N ALA A 163 28.27 -22.17 1.34
CA ALA A 163 28.18 -23.32 0.44
C ALA A 163 26.90 -24.14 0.71
N PRO A 164 26.22 -24.62 -0.33
CA PRO A 164 25.09 -25.52 -0.17
C PRO A 164 25.55 -26.93 0.18
N SER A 165 24.75 -27.61 1.00
CA SER A 165 24.84 -29.07 1.16
C SER A 165 24.50 -29.74 -0.18
N THR A 166 25.41 -30.54 -0.71
CA THR A 166 25.30 -31.20 -2.02
C THR A 166 25.26 -32.71 -1.83
N VAL A 167 24.34 -33.38 -2.51
CA VAL A 167 24.14 -34.84 -2.44
C VAL A 167 24.06 -35.40 -3.85
N ILE A 168 24.83 -36.43 -4.13
CA ILE A 168 24.77 -37.22 -5.36
C ILE A 168 24.05 -38.52 -5.02
N LYS A 169 22.89 -38.75 -5.63
CA LYS A 169 22.15 -40.01 -5.43
C LYS A 169 22.91 -41.17 -6.08
N ASP A 170 23.03 -42.28 -5.36
CA ASP A 170 23.84 -43.46 -5.74
C ASP A 170 25.32 -43.10 -6.01
N GLY A 171 25.80 -42.05 -5.34
CA GLY A 171 27.09 -41.40 -5.60
C GLY A 171 28.33 -42.20 -5.22
N GLN A 172 28.20 -43.31 -4.48
CA GLN A 172 29.36 -44.15 -4.16
C GLN A 172 30.00 -44.80 -5.38
N GLU A 173 29.21 -45.08 -6.42
CA GLU A 173 29.68 -45.64 -7.69
C GLU A 173 29.89 -44.56 -8.77
N ALA A 174 29.72 -43.28 -8.43
CA ALA A 174 29.80 -42.20 -9.39
C ALA A 174 31.25 -42.00 -9.89
N PRO A 175 31.44 -41.83 -11.21
CA PRO A 175 32.75 -41.54 -11.78
C PRO A 175 33.25 -40.15 -11.39
N GLU A 176 34.56 -39.94 -11.53
CA GLU A 176 35.22 -38.67 -11.17
C GLU A 176 34.63 -37.45 -11.91
N SER A 177 34.17 -37.62 -13.15
CA SER A 177 33.44 -36.60 -13.92
C SER A 177 32.22 -36.06 -13.17
N THR A 178 31.40 -36.95 -12.61
CA THR A 178 30.22 -36.57 -11.82
C THR A 178 30.61 -35.90 -10.51
N LEU A 179 31.69 -36.35 -9.86
CA LEU A 179 32.22 -35.71 -8.65
C LEU A 179 32.69 -34.28 -8.93
N GLU A 180 33.40 -34.07 -10.04
CA GLU A 180 33.85 -32.76 -10.47
C GLU A 180 32.68 -31.82 -10.77
N GLU A 181 31.65 -32.29 -11.48
CA GLU A 181 30.46 -31.50 -11.78
C GLU A 181 29.72 -31.08 -10.51
N ALA A 182 29.54 -32.01 -9.57
CA ALA A 182 28.92 -31.73 -8.28
C ALA A 182 29.77 -30.75 -7.44
N ALA A 183 31.09 -30.88 -7.44
CA ALA A 183 31.99 -29.97 -6.76
C ALA A 183 31.94 -28.55 -7.35
N LYS A 184 31.98 -28.44 -8.69
CA LYS A 184 31.83 -27.16 -9.41
C LYS A 184 30.49 -26.50 -9.07
N ALA A 185 29.41 -27.28 -9.04
CA ALA A 185 28.09 -26.77 -8.65
C ALA A 185 28.07 -26.27 -7.20
N SER A 186 28.66 -27.03 -6.25
CA SER A 186 28.71 -26.63 -4.84
C SER A 186 29.43 -25.28 -4.65
N VAL A 187 30.54 -25.06 -5.34
CA VAL A 187 31.28 -23.78 -5.29
C VAL A 187 30.52 -22.63 -5.95
N SER A 188 29.86 -22.89 -7.08
CA SER A 188 29.15 -21.88 -7.88
C SER A 188 27.97 -21.22 -7.15
N PHE A 189 27.46 -21.84 -6.08
CA PHE A 189 26.36 -21.32 -5.27
C PHE A 189 26.80 -20.79 -3.90
N THR A 190 28.10 -20.63 -3.67
CA THR A 190 28.64 -19.99 -2.46
C THR A 190 28.40 -18.49 -2.47
N LYS A 191 28.53 -17.83 -1.31
CA LYS A 191 28.50 -16.36 -1.24
C LYS A 191 29.65 -15.71 -2.01
N ALA A 192 30.79 -16.38 -2.09
CA ALA A 192 31.99 -15.85 -2.73
C ALA A 192 31.92 -15.83 -4.27
N TRP A 193 31.01 -16.60 -4.86
CA TRP A 193 30.81 -16.67 -6.31
C TRP A 193 29.80 -15.64 -6.85
N LYS A 194 28.95 -15.09 -5.97
CA LYS A 194 28.05 -13.97 -6.30
C LYS A 194 28.83 -12.65 -6.39
#